data_AF-A0A655JFK1-F1
#
_entry.id   AF-A0A655JFK1-F1
#
_cell.length_a   1.000
_cell.length_b   1.000
_cell.length_c   1.000
_cell.angle_alpha   90.00
_cell.angle_beta   90.00
_cell.angle_gamma   90.00
#
_symmetry.space_group_name_H-M   'P 1'
#
loop_
_entity.id
_entity.type
_entity.pdbx_description
1 polymer ?
#
loop_
_entity_poly.entity_id
_entity_poly.type
_entity_poly.pdbx_seq_one_letter_code
_entity_poly.pdbx_strand_id
1 'polypeptide(L)' 'MYDLAGGTAIYDNAPLQRRFRDAFTATAHFQVNEASRELPGRVLLDQPADVSML' A
#
# COMPACT_ATOMS: atom_id res chain seq x y z
N MET A 1 -12.29 6.60 -5.06
CA MET A 1 -13.30 6.63 -3.97
C MET A 1 -13.19 7.90 -3.14
N TYR A 2 -12.03 8.23 -2.57
CA TYR A 2 -11.84 9.47 -1.81
C TYR A 2 -12.15 10.73 -2.66
N ASP A 3 -11.57 10.82 -3.87
CA ASP A 3 -11.80 11.96 -4.77
C ASP A 3 -13.26 12.09 -5.24
N LEU A 4 -13.93 10.96 -5.45
CA LEU A 4 -15.34 10.93 -5.88
C LEU A 4 -16.32 11.37 -4.77
N ALA A 5 -15.95 11.19 -3.51
CA ALA A 5 -16.76 11.64 -2.38
C ALA A 5 -16.71 13.17 -2.18
N GLY A 6 -15.76 13.84 -2.86
CA GLY A 6 -15.62 15.29 -2.87
C GLY A 6 -15.46 15.89 -1.47
N GLY A 7 -15.96 17.11 -1.30
CA GLY A 7 -15.82 17.85 -0.04
C GLY A 7 -16.49 17.20 1.18
N THR A 8 -17.39 16.23 1.01
CA THR A 8 -18.01 15.55 2.17
C THR A 8 -17.04 14.61 2.89
N ALA A 9 -15.96 14.18 2.23
CA ALA A 9 -15.00 13.25 2.79
C ALA A 9 -14.04 13.89 3.80
N ILE A 10 -13.82 15.21 3.75
CA ILE A 10 -12.74 15.87 4.52
C ILE A 10 -13.08 16.11 6.00
N TYR A 11 -14.36 16.00 6.38
CA TYR A 11 -14.77 16.23 7.77
C TYR A 11 -14.28 15.11 8.68
N ASP A 12 -13.89 15.45 9.91
CA ASP A 12 -13.33 14.48 10.85
C ASP A 12 -14.29 13.33 11.18
N ASN A 13 -15.59 13.61 11.21
CA ASN A 13 -16.64 12.60 11.44
C ASN A 13 -16.93 11.74 10.20
N ALA A 14 -16.43 12.11 9.01
CA ALA A 14 -16.60 11.32 7.81
C ALA A 14 -15.74 10.05 7.91
N PRO A 15 -16.33 8.85 7.82
CA PRO A 15 -15.58 7.62 8.08
C PRO A 15 -14.70 7.21 6.89
N LEU A 16 -14.80 7.91 5.75
CA LEU A 16 -13.99 7.65 4.54
C LEU A 16 -12.56 8.19 4.65
N GLN A 17 -12.36 9.41 5.17
CA GLN A 17 -11.00 9.97 5.30
C GLN A 17 -10.13 9.17 6.27
N ARG A 18 -10.73 8.65 7.35
CA ARG A 18 -10.00 7.80 8.29
C ARG A 18 -9.48 6.54 7.60
N ARG A 19 -10.37 5.81 6.91
CA ARG A 19 -9.97 4.61 6.15
C ARG A 19 -8.96 4.89 5.05
N PHE A 20 -9.06 6.03 4.38
CA PHE A 20 -8.09 6.45 3.38
C PHE A 20 -6.69 6.60 4.02
N ARG A 21 -6.58 7.36 5.11
CA ARG A 21 -5.31 7.53 5.82
C ARG A 21 -4.77 6.23 6.40
N ASP A 22 -5.64 5.39 6.97
CA ASP A 22 -5.27 4.08 7.51
C ASP A 22 -4.68 3.18 6.40
N ALA A 23 -5.33 3.12 5.23
CA ALA A 23 -4.85 2.33 4.10
C ALA A 23 -3.50 2.84 3.58
N PHE A 24 -3.33 4.16 3.44
CA PHE A 24 -2.05 4.75 3.01
C PHE A 24 -0.95 4.67 4.07
N THR A 25 -1.30 4.51 5.33
CA THR A 25 -0.31 4.20 6.38
C THR A 25 0.14 2.74 6.27
N ALA A 26 -0.80 1.82 6.00
CA ALA A 26 -0.48 0.41 5.82
C ALA A 26 0.46 0.14 4.64
N THR A 27 0.41 0.95 3.57
CA THR A 27 1.32 0.80 2.42
C THR A 27 2.78 1.09 2.75
N ALA A 28 3.09 1.73 3.88
CA ALA A 28 4.47 1.92 4.34
C ALA A 28 5.07 0.66 4.99
N HIS A 29 4.24 -0.35 5.32
CA HIS A 29 4.71 -1.58 5.94
C HIS A 29 5.68 -2.33 5.01
N PHE A 30 6.79 -2.84 5.56
CA PHE A 30 7.91 -3.37 4.77
C PHE A 30 7.50 -4.49 3.80
N GLN A 31 6.47 -5.28 4.13
CA GLN A 31 5.97 -6.36 3.27
C GLN A 31 5.19 -5.87 2.05
N VAL A 32 4.59 -4.69 2.08
CA VAL A 32 3.64 -4.21 1.06
C VAL A 32 4.03 -2.87 0.45
N ASN A 33 5.19 -2.34 0.82
CA ASN A 33 5.72 -1.12 0.22
C ASN A 33 6.14 -1.35 -1.24
N GLU A 34 6.39 -0.27 -1.97
CA GLU A 34 6.75 -0.37 -3.38
C GLU A 34 8.05 -1.13 -3.64
N ALA A 35 9.03 -1.03 -2.73
CA ALA A 35 10.30 -1.74 -2.85
C ALA A 35 10.12 -3.27 -2.77
N SER A 36 9.05 -3.77 -2.13
CA SER A 36 8.77 -5.21 -2.04
C SER A 36 8.45 -5.87 -3.39
N ARG A 37 8.22 -5.08 -4.45
CA ARG A 37 7.96 -5.59 -5.82
C ARG A 37 9.20 -6.18 -6.50
N GLU A 38 10.41 -5.79 -6.09
CA GLU A 38 11.64 -6.28 -6.72
C GLU A 38 11.81 -7.79 -6.55
N LEU A 39 11.63 -8.30 -5.33
CA LEU A 39 11.90 -9.69 -4.98
C LEU A 39 11.00 -10.68 -5.75
N PRO A 40 9.66 -10.52 -5.78
CA PRO A 40 8.80 -11.35 -6.63
C PRO A 40 9.17 -11.23 -8.10
N GLY A 41 9.56 -10.04 -8.58
CA GLY A 41 10.02 -9.85 -9.96
C GLY A 41 11.24 -10.70 -10.30
N ARG A 42 12.24 -10.74 -9.40
CA ARG A 42 13.43 -11.59 -9.57
C ARG A 42 13.07 -13.08 -9.61
N VAL A 43 12.21 -13.53 -8.69
CA VAL A 43 11.74 -14.93 -8.63
C VAL A 43 11.00 -15.31 -9.92
N LEU A 44 10.08 -14.47 -10.41
CA LEU A 44 9.29 -14.74 -11.61
C LEU A 44 10.11 -14.71 -12.91
N LEU A 45 11.27 -14.04 -12.90
CA LEU A 45 12.17 -13.89 -14.04
C LEU A 45 13.43 -14.78 -13.93
N ASP A 46 13.44 -15.73 -13.01
CA ASP A 46 14.55 -16.66 -12.75
C ASP A 46 15.91 -15.94 -12.53
N GLN A 47 15.86 -14.81 -11.83
CA GLN A 47 17.06 -14.05 -11.46
C GLN A 47 17.53 -14.43 -10.06
N PRO A 48 18.83 -14.25 -9.75
CA PRO A 48 19.33 -14.41 -8.38
C PRO A 48 18.54 -13.52 -7.40
N ALA A 49 18.05 -14.13 -6.33
CA ALA A 49 17.23 -13.50 -5.30
C ALA A 49 17.57 -14.05 -3.90
N ASP A 50 17.63 -13.18 -2.91
CA ASP A 50 17.64 -13.58 -1.50
C ASP A 50 16.20 -13.74 -1.01
N VAL A 51 15.82 -14.98 -0.71
CA VAL A 51 14.48 -15.38 -0.30
C VAL A 51 14.39 -15.66 1.20
N SER A 52 15.39 -15.28 1.98
CA SER A 52 15.42 -15.53 3.45
C SER A 52 14.26 -14.91 4.22
N MET A 53 13.59 -13.91 3.64
CA MET A 53 12.48 -13.16 4.22
C MET A 53 11.11 -13.47 3.58
N LEU A 54 11.03 -14.47 2.70
CA LEU A 54 9.75 -15.06 2.22
C LEU A 54 9.27 -16.15 3.18
#